data_AF-A0A0S7Y808-F1
#
_entry.id   AF-A0A0S7Y808-F1
#
_cell.length_a   1.000
_cell.length_b   1.000
_cell.length_c   1.000
_cell.angle_alpha   90.00
_cell.angle_beta   90.00
_cell.angle_gamma   90.00
#
_symmetry.space_group_name_H-M   'P 1'
#
loop_
_entity.id
_entity.type
_entity.pdbx_description
1 polymer ?
#
loop_
_entity_poly.entity_id
_entity_poly.type
_entity_poly.pdbx_seq_one_letter_code
_entity_poly.pdbx_strand_id
1 'polypeptide(L)'
;FFYSAIDRDALINPDNTVWRIYQNSVRISSLQDNLHEEVYGGQLCIAPLENINPGTEFSLEAMSVRYDKSFDPDVRWIDTPLDKYDPLFYPEITALTKNSRRTFYGATFLIPIANTFISGELVRQHDALRPAYAFLIKSRIQYDYFYFNILFRHYDIGYDNPFHRGFSEYRRFEDTPFERPYALVDPEYASIYDDPTPKPEQGIFLETRYQLTRNLILTRAYLDIFKNVSYNFINQRGYVELEFQPVWPVRIRFSQKYIRKYLPRPIESTLSHTMESTLRVSFYLSGFDVLRIETRLGNVDLTATDGDDLDLTGGYLAFSFEHNFLPSFSVEGGCALWSTDGMSQWIFEDVGIDFLAGRGMKYYVVASQKIGSLLAKLKFRQKFTDTAHTGLYNNDEIYYPDLPGATVYDFTDRENSTMINLQLDYLF
;
A
#
# COMPACT_ATOMS: atom_id res chain seq x y z
N PHE A 1 5.50 34.08 -2.79
CA PHE A 1 6.91 33.78 -3.10
C PHE A 1 7.52 33.05 -1.93
N PHE A 2 8.39 32.08 -2.19
CA PHE A 2 9.13 31.35 -1.16
C PHE A 2 10.56 31.06 -1.64
N TYR A 3 11.46 30.93 -0.67
CA TYR A 3 12.85 30.53 -0.84
C TYR A 3 13.24 29.61 0.31
N SER A 4 13.98 28.55 0.02
CA SER A 4 14.53 27.62 0.99
C SER A 4 15.91 27.18 0.52
N ALA A 5 16.88 27.12 1.44
CA ALA A 5 18.20 26.55 1.21
C ALA A 5 18.51 25.62 2.39
N ILE A 6 18.81 24.36 2.10
CA ILE A 6 18.98 23.32 3.12
C ILE A 6 19.86 22.19 2.60
N ASP A 7 20.63 21.59 3.51
CA ASP A 7 21.33 20.33 3.24
C ASP A 7 20.36 19.15 3.40
N ARG A 8 20.37 18.25 2.42
CA ARG A 8 19.48 17.10 2.30
C ARG A 8 20.27 15.82 2.43
N ASP A 9 19.63 14.85 3.07
CA ASP A 9 20.10 13.48 3.03
C ASP A 9 19.94 12.95 1.60
N ALA A 10 20.96 12.29 1.06
CA ALA A 10 20.95 11.80 -0.31
C ALA A 10 21.84 10.57 -0.49
N LEU A 11 21.40 9.69 -1.40
CA LEU A 11 22.21 8.58 -1.87
C LEU A 11 23.19 9.09 -2.92
N ILE A 12 24.49 8.90 -2.66
CA ILE A 12 25.58 9.36 -3.52
C ILE A 12 26.24 8.16 -4.21
N ASN A 13 26.43 8.28 -5.52
CA ASN A 13 27.17 7.30 -6.31
C ASN A 13 28.68 7.41 -6.05
N PRO A 14 29.46 6.36 -6.36
CA PRO A 14 30.92 6.41 -6.25
C PRO A 14 31.59 7.52 -7.07
N ASP A 15 30.94 8.03 -8.11
CA ASP A 15 31.41 9.15 -8.94
C ASP A 15 31.01 10.54 -8.41
N ASN A 16 30.46 10.60 -7.19
CA ASN A 16 29.98 11.81 -6.50
C ASN A 16 28.74 12.47 -7.16
N THR A 17 28.05 11.77 -8.07
CA THR A 17 26.70 12.15 -8.51
C THR A 17 25.64 11.67 -7.52
N VAL A 18 24.44 12.28 -7.56
CA VAL A 18 23.33 11.89 -6.69
C VAL A 18 22.49 10.81 -7.37
N TRP A 19 22.24 9.70 -6.69
CA TRP A 19 21.26 8.72 -7.17
C TRP A 19 19.84 9.22 -6.89
N ARG A 20 19.50 9.48 -5.63
CA ARG A 20 18.18 10.00 -5.19
C ARG A 20 18.27 10.75 -3.86
N ILE A 21 17.36 11.68 -3.67
CA ILE A 21 17.16 12.36 -2.38
C ILE A 21 16.52 11.37 -1.41
N TYR A 22 17.06 11.29 -0.20
CA TYR A 22 16.52 10.45 0.84
C TYR A 22 15.45 11.20 1.64
N GLN A 23 14.21 10.69 1.62
CA GLN A 23 13.04 11.38 2.21
C GLN A 23 12.36 10.59 3.33
N ASN A 24 13.00 9.52 3.82
CA ASN A 24 12.41 8.68 4.85
C ASN A 24 12.56 9.31 6.25
N SER A 25 11.73 8.86 7.19
CA SER A 25 11.71 9.32 8.58
C SER A 25 12.95 8.92 9.38
N VAL A 26 13.61 7.83 9.00
CA VAL A 26 14.80 7.29 9.67
C VAL A 26 16.05 7.89 9.04
N ARG A 27 16.75 8.78 9.73
CA ARG A 27 18.02 9.34 9.22
C ARG A 27 19.16 8.33 9.35
N ILE A 28 19.77 7.98 8.22
CA ILE A 28 20.94 7.11 8.16
C ILE A 28 22.19 7.99 8.13
N SER A 29 23.14 7.78 9.05
CA SER A 29 24.33 8.63 9.19
C SER A 29 25.20 8.70 7.92
N SER A 30 25.22 7.65 7.10
CA SER A 30 25.96 7.62 5.83
C SER A 30 25.37 8.52 4.74
N LEU A 31 24.06 8.83 4.84
CA LEU A 31 23.34 9.60 3.83
C LEU A 31 23.19 11.09 4.19
N GLN A 32 23.54 11.48 5.41
CA GLN A 32 23.23 12.79 5.97
C GLN A 32 23.93 13.96 5.25
N ASP A 33 23.17 15.02 5.02
CA ASP A 33 23.66 16.33 4.54
C ASP A 33 24.58 16.25 3.29
N ASN A 34 24.33 15.26 2.43
CA ASN A 34 25.18 14.93 1.28
C ASN A 34 24.87 15.75 0.01
N LEU A 35 23.79 16.55 0.03
CA LEU A 35 23.28 17.31 -1.10
C LEU A 35 22.77 18.67 -0.65
N HIS A 36 23.29 19.76 -1.21
CA HIS A 36 22.76 21.09 -0.94
C HIS A 36 21.60 21.40 -1.89
N GLU A 37 20.43 21.75 -1.36
CA GLU A 37 19.22 22.06 -2.13
C GLU A 37 18.81 23.52 -1.95
N GLU A 38 18.65 24.24 -3.06
CA GLU A 38 18.03 25.57 -3.12
C GLU A 38 16.69 25.49 -3.86
N VAL A 39 15.60 25.84 -3.19
CA VAL A 39 14.26 25.92 -3.77
C VAL A 39 13.80 27.36 -3.79
N TYR A 40 13.31 27.84 -4.93
CA TYR A 40 12.60 29.10 -5.02
C TYR A 40 11.39 29.00 -5.93
N GLY A 41 10.34 29.72 -5.57
CA GLY A 41 9.09 29.67 -6.31
C GLY A 41 8.07 30.69 -5.85
N GLY A 42 6.91 30.63 -6.49
CA GLY A 42 5.78 31.48 -6.17
C GLY A 42 4.51 30.98 -6.83
N GLN A 43 3.40 31.39 -6.22
CA GLN A 43 2.06 31.16 -6.71
C GLN A 43 1.36 32.52 -6.80
N LEU A 44 0.65 32.72 -7.90
CA LEU A 44 -0.27 33.84 -8.09
C LEU A 44 -1.69 33.27 -8.13
N CYS A 45 -2.49 33.57 -7.11
CA CYS A 45 -3.90 33.19 -7.04
C CYS A 45 -4.78 34.36 -7.50
N ILE A 46 -5.77 34.06 -8.33
CA ILE A 46 -6.83 34.96 -8.77
C ILE A 46 -8.20 34.34 -8.51
N ALA A 47 -9.14 35.13 -8.00
CA ALA A 47 -10.52 34.72 -7.75
C ALA A 47 -11.49 35.59 -8.58
N PRO A 48 -11.52 35.41 -9.92
CA PRO A 48 -12.25 36.32 -10.81
C PRO A 48 -13.78 36.22 -10.65
N LEU A 49 -14.29 35.12 -10.10
CA LEU A 49 -15.71 34.84 -9.95
C LEU A 49 -16.20 34.96 -8.51
N GLU A 50 -15.43 35.55 -7.60
CA GLU A 50 -15.76 35.61 -6.17
C GLU A 50 -17.16 36.19 -5.88
N ASN A 51 -17.61 37.18 -6.66
CA ASN A 51 -18.93 37.80 -6.50
C ASN A 51 -20.09 36.94 -7.04
N ILE A 52 -19.83 35.98 -7.92
CA ILE A 52 -20.84 35.15 -8.59
C ILE A 52 -20.86 33.74 -7.98
N ASN A 53 -19.68 33.20 -7.69
CA ASN A 53 -19.45 31.88 -7.16
C ASN A 53 -18.28 31.90 -6.16
N PRO A 54 -18.55 32.29 -4.90
CA PRO A 54 -17.53 32.44 -3.86
C PRO A 54 -16.68 31.17 -3.69
N GLY A 55 -15.36 31.35 -3.52
CA GLY A 55 -14.40 30.25 -3.41
C GLY A 55 -13.95 29.65 -4.75
N THR A 56 -14.32 30.30 -5.88
CA THR A 56 -13.75 29.96 -7.19
C THR A 56 -12.38 30.61 -7.35
N GLU A 57 -11.35 29.77 -7.43
CA GLU A 57 -9.96 30.22 -7.49
C GLU A 57 -9.22 29.58 -8.66
N PHE A 58 -8.33 30.35 -9.27
CA PHE A 58 -7.36 29.87 -10.24
C PHE A 58 -5.98 30.34 -9.80
N SER A 59 -5.00 29.47 -9.84
CA SER A 59 -3.63 29.83 -9.52
C SER A 59 -2.67 29.43 -10.62
N LEU A 60 -1.65 30.26 -10.83
CA LEU A 60 -0.47 29.92 -11.61
C LEU A 60 0.71 29.82 -10.68
N GLU A 61 1.50 28.77 -10.83
CA GLU A 61 2.64 28.49 -9.97
C GLU A 61 3.91 28.22 -10.78
N ALA A 62 5.04 28.60 -10.21
CA ALA A 62 6.35 28.27 -10.75
C ALA A 62 7.28 27.93 -9.60
N MET A 63 8.04 26.86 -9.75
CA MET A 63 9.04 26.42 -8.78
C MET A 63 10.30 25.98 -9.53
N SER A 64 11.46 26.35 -9.01
CA SER A 64 12.74 25.82 -9.46
C SER A 64 13.49 25.29 -8.25
N VAL A 65 14.01 24.08 -8.40
CA VAL A 65 14.90 23.43 -7.45
C VAL A 65 16.28 23.34 -8.09
N ARG A 66 17.31 23.71 -7.34
CA ARG A 66 18.71 23.62 -7.74
C ARG A 66 19.48 22.83 -6.71
N TYR A 67 20.44 22.08 -7.19
CA TYR A 67 21.32 21.25 -6.39
C TYR A 67 22.77 21.57 -6.71
N ASP A 68 23.65 21.40 -5.73
CA ASP A 68 25.10 21.54 -5.92
C ASP A 68 25.71 20.38 -6.71
N LYS A 69 25.05 19.22 -6.72
CA LYS A 69 25.44 18.01 -7.47
C LYS A 69 24.42 17.63 -8.56
N SER A 70 24.89 17.01 -9.64
CA SER A 70 24.03 16.43 -10.68
C SER A 70 23.49 15.06 -10.28
N PHE A 71 22.35 14.69 -10.85
CA PHE A 71 21.73 13.38 -10.61
C PHE A 71 22.19 12.36 -11.66
N ASP A 72 22.47 11.12 -11.25
CA ASP A 72 22.65 9.99 -12.15
C ASP A 72 22.08 8.71 -11.51
N PRO A 73 20.77 8.45 -11.64
CA PRO A 73 20.12 7.29 -11.04
C PRO A 73 20.38 6.02 -11.87
N ASP A 74 21.65 5.70 -12.10
CA ASP A 74 22.05 4.48 -12.81
C ASP A 74 21.89 3.27 -11.89
N VAL A 75 21.26 2.21 -12.41
CA VAL A 75 20.97 0.98 -11.66
C VAL A 75 22.26 0.24 -11.31
N ARG A 76 23.34 0.42 -12.08
CA ARG A 76 24.65 -0.25 -11.83
C ARG A 76 25.24 0.04 -10.45
N TRP A 77 24.82 1.14 -9.81
CA TRP A 77 25.33 1.57 -8.50
C TRP A 77 24.53 1.02 -7.33
N ILE A 78 23.33 0.48 -7.59
CA ILE A 78 22.40 0.00 -6.58
C ILE A 78 22.16 -1.50 -6.68
N ASP A 79 22.25 -2.08 -7.87
CA ASP A 79 21.91 -3.47 -8.16
C ASP A 79 23.15 -4.36 -8.17
N THR A 80 23.01 -5.59 -7.71
CA THR A 80 24.13 -6.53 -7.62
C THR A 80 24.57 -6.93 -9.04
N PRO A 81 25.88 -6.83 -9.38
CA PRO A 81 26.35 -7.20 -10.71
C PRO A 81 25.98 -8.64 -11.08
N LEU A 82 25.52 -8.84 -12.32
CA LEU A 82 25.09 -10.14 -12.86
C LEU A 82 23.82 -10.73 -12.20
N ASP A 83 23.04 -9.93 -11.46
CA ASP A 83 21.69 -10.35 -11.11
C ASP A 83 20.84 -10.53 -12.38
N LYS A 84 19.79 -11.35 -12.28
CA LYS A 84 18.90 -11.76 -13.36
C LYS A 84 18.15 -10.58 -14.01
N TYR A 85 18.16 -9.40 -13.38
CA TYR A 85 17.36 -8.24 -13.76
C TYR A 85 18.14 -7.31 -14.68
N ASP A 86 17.52 -6.91 -15.80
CA ASP A 86 18.10 -5.95 -16.72
C ASP A 86 17.86 -4.51 -16.20
N PRO A 87 18.91 -3.73 -15.90
CA PRO A 87 18.84 -2.31 -15.57
C PRO A 87 17.92 -1.48 -16.48
N LEU A 88 17.85 -1.82 -17.77
CA LEU A 88 17.06 -1.10 -18.77
C LEU A 88 15.58 -1.45 -18.73
N PHE A 89 15.19 -2.48 -17.96
CA PHE A 89 13.82 -2.92 -17.83
C PHE A 89 12.94 -1.97 -17.01
N TYR A 90 13.52 -1.04 -16.23
CA TYR A 90 12.80 -0.17 -15.29
C TYR A 90 12.72 1.30 -15.76
N PRO A 91 11.74 1.69 -16.61
CA PRO A 91 11.50 3.08 -16.99
C PRO A 91 11.34 4.04 -15.82
N GLU A 92 10.80 3.57 -14.69
CA GLU A 92 10.61 4.36 -13.47
C GLU A 92 11.92 4.92 -12.90
N ILE A 93 13.03 4.22 -13.17
CA ILE A 93 14.38 4.61 -12.78
C ILE A 93 15.09 5.31 -13.96
N THR A 94 15.11 4.69 -15.14
CA THR A 94 15.90 5.18 -16.28
C THR A 94 15.39 6.50 -16.86
N ALA A 95 14.11 6.85 -16.65
CA ALA A 95 13.54 8.13 -17.09
C ALA A 95 13.69 9.27 -16.07
N LEU A 96 14.28 9.02 -14.90
CA LEU A 96 14.51 10.04 -13.87
C LEU A 96 15.41 11.16 -14.38
N THR A 97 15.28 12.34 -13.76
CA THR A 97 16.02 13.53 -14.20
C THR A 97 17.48 13.45 -13.78
N LYS A 98 18.39 13.64 -14.74
CA LYS A 98 19.86 13.65 -14.51
C LYS A 98 20.46 15.04 -14.24
N ASN A 99 19.64 16.08 -14.32
CA ASN A 99 20.10 17.47 -14.16
C ASN A 99 20.16 17.88 -12.68
N SER A 100 21.09 18.78 -12.35
CA SER A 100 21.18 19.45 -11.05
C SER A 100 20.13 20.56 -10.86
N ARG A 101 19.25 20.75 -11.84
CA ARG A 101 18.16 21.73 -11.80
C ARG A 101 16.86 21.11 -12.26
N ARG A 102 15.77 21.44 -11.57
CA ARG A 102 14.40 21.01 -11.90
C ARG A 102 13.44 22.19 -11.81
N THR A 103 12.84 22.55 -12.94
CA THR A 103 11.91 23.67 -13.07
C THR A 103 10.52 23.14 -13.39
N PHE A 104 9.54 23.63 -12.64
CA PHE A 104 8.13 23.27 -12.71
C PHE A 104 7.30 24.52 -12.95
N TYR A 105 6.35 24.39 -13.86
CA TYR A 105 5.31 25.39 -14.10
C TYR A 105 3.96 24.70 -13.94
N GLY A 106 3.10 25.26 -13.10
CA GLY A 106 1.81 24.67 -12.81
C GLY A 106 0.67 25.64 -12.88
N ALA A 107 -0.53 25.07 -12.93
CA ALA A 107 -1.79 25.76 -12.78
C ALA A 107 -2.70 24.92 -11.89
N THR A 108 -3.38 25.56 -10.97
CA THR A 108 -4.38 24.92 -10.12
C THR A 108 -5.71 25.65 -10.23
N PHE A 109 -6.80 24.95 -10.02
CA PHE A 109 -8.13 25.55 -10.01
C PHE A 109 -9.02 24.90 -8.96
N LEU A 110 -9.96 25.69 -8.48
CA LEU A 110 -10.95 25.35 -7.47
C LEU A 110 -12.29 25.93 -7.88
N ILE A 111 -13.32 25.10 -8.01
CA ILE A 111 -14.66 25.53 -8.41
C ILE A 111 -15.68 24.80 -7.53
N PRO A 112 -16.17 25.43 -6.45
CA PRO A 112 -17.33 24.95 -5.72
C PRO A 112 -18.61 25.29 -6.47
N ILE A 113 -19.56 24.37 -6.61
CA ILE A 113 -20.88 24.59 -7.21
C ILE A 113 -21.92 23.86 -6.35
N ALA A 114 -22.63 24.61 -5.52
CA ALA A 114 -23.60 24.06 -4.55
C ALA A 114 -22.98 22.91 -3.72
N ASN A 115 -23.48 21.68 -3.89
CA ASN A 115 -23.03 20.48 -3.18
C ASN A 115 -21.88 19.75 -3.90
N THR A 116 -21.37 20.32 -4.98
CA THR A 116 -20.27 19.76 -5.77
C THR A 116 -19.03 20.63 -5.62
N PHE A 117 -17.88 19.99 -5.52
CA PHE A 117 -16.58 20.62 -5.48
C PHE A 117 -15.74 20.03 -6.61
N ILE A 118 -15.14 20.87 -7.44
CA ILE A 118 -14.24 20.45 -8.51
C ILE A 118 -12.91 21.17 -8.30
N SER A 119 -11.81 20.44 -8.39
CA SER A 119 -10.48 21.04 -8.33
C SER A 119 -9.51 20.27 -9.19
N GLY A 120 -8.44 20.92 -9.61
CA GLY A 120 -7.39 20.24 -10.33
C GLY A 120 -6.06 20.97 -10.25
N GLU A 121 -5.02 20.21 -10.57
CA GLU A 121 -3.63 20.60 -10.56
C GLU A 121 -3.02 20.09 -11.86
N LEU A 122 -2.30 20.96 -12.58
CA LEU A 122 -1.58 20.61 -13.80
C LEU A 122 -0.17 21.17 -13.67
N VAL A 123 0.83 20.34 -13.86
CA VAL A 123 2.24 20.71 -13.72
C VAL A 123 3.02 20.19 -14.91
N ARG A 124 3.88 21.05 -15.45
CA ARG A 124 4.87 20.72 -16.47
C ARG A 124 6.26 20.86 -15.89
N GLN A 125 7.05 19.80 -15.99
CA GLN A 125 8.48 19.81 -15.72
C GLN A 125 9.26 20.11 -17.01
N HIS A 126 10.15 21.09 -16.94
CA HIS A 126 10.95 21.53 -18.09
C HIS A 126 12.26 20.74 -18.25
N ASP A 127 12.97 20.51 -17.15
CA ASP A 127 14.35 20.00 -17.16
C ASP A 127 14.46 18.47 -17.13
N ALA A 128 13.38 17.75 -17.48
CA ALA A 128 13.42 16.30 -17.67
C ALA A 128 14.04 15.93 -19.02
N LEU A 129 14.44 14.67 -19.21
CA LEU A 129 14.95 14.12 -20.49
C LEU A 129 14.03 14.46 -21.68
N ARG A 130 12.72 14.46 -21.42
CA ARG A 130 11.67 15.02 -22.27
C ARG A 130 10.75 15.84 -21.37
N PRO A 131 10.14 16.94 -21.86
CA PRO A 131 9.13 17.67 -21.08
C PRO A 131 8.07 16.70 -20.56
N ALA A 132 7.90 16.67 -19.25
CA ALA A 132 7.03 15.72 -18.55
C ALA A 132 5.87 16.46 -17.88
N TYR A 133 4.71 15.84 -17.88
CA TYR A 133 3.48 16.39 -17.37
C TYR A 133 2.93 15.54 -16.22
N ALA A 134 2.36 16.21 -15.25
CA ALA A 134 1.57 15.62 -14.19
C ALA A 134 0.28 16.41 -14.07
N PHE A 135 -0.85 15.73 -13.96
CA PHE A 135 -2.08 16.41 -13.63
C PHE A 135 -3.05 15.51 -12.87
N LEU A 136 -3.84 16.15 -12.01
CA LEU A 136 -4.82 15.52 -11.16
C LEU A 136 -6.07 16.39 -11.15
N ILE A 137 -7.23 15.79 -11.42
CA ILE A 137 -8.53 16.46 -11.36
C ILE A 137 -9.39 15.64 -10.41
N LYS A 138 -9.94 16.29 -9.38
CA LYS A 138 -10.83 15.65 -8.41
C LYS A 138 -12.15 16.39 -8.34
N SER A 139 -13.23 15.63 -8.22
CA SER A 139 -14.56 16.14 -7.94
C SER A 139 -15.19 15.38 -6.79
N ARG A 140 -15.90 16.10 -5.93
CA ARG A 140 -16.67 15.55 -4.82
C ARG A 140 -18.08 16.11 -4.84
N ILE A 141 -19.07 15.22 -4.82
CA ILE A 141 -20.47 15.54 -4.60
C ILE A 141 -20.82 15.11 -3.17
N GLN A 142 -21.39 16.00 -2.36
CA GLN A 142 -21.66 15.75 -0.95
C GLN A 142 -23.10 16.09 -0.57
N TYR A 143 -23.81 15.11 -0.04
CA TYR A 143 -25.11 15.24 0.63
C TYR A 143 -25.04 14.59 2.03
N ASP A 144 -26.09 14.67 2.83
CA ASP A 144 -26.10 14.13 4.20
C ASP A 144 -26.00 12.59 4.22
N TYR A 145 -26.66 11.93 3.27
CA TYR A 145 -26.76 10.47 3.19
C TYR A 145 -25.84 9.85 2.12
N PHE A 146 -25.15 10.67 1.32
CA PHE A 146 -24.40 10.22 0.16
C PHE A 146 -23.19 11.11 -0.11
N TYR A 147 -22.07 10.50 -0.50
CA TYR A 147 -21.03 11.22 -1.22
C TYR A 147 -20.54 10.43 -2.42
N PHE A 148 -20.02 11.16 -3.41
CA PHE A 148 -19.35 10.60 -4.57
C PHE A 148 -18.06 11.36 -4.83
N ASN A 149 -16.95 10.64 -4.90
CA ASN A 149 -15.64 11.15 -5.28
C ASN A 149 -15.27 10.59 -6.66
N ILE A 150 -14.78 11.46 -7.52
CA ILE A 150 -14.16 11.12 -8.80
C ILE A 150 -12.78 11.74 -8.80
N LEU A 151 -11.76 10.98 -9.18
CA LEU A 151 -10.41 11.47 -9.34
C LEU A 151 -9.85 10.94 -10.66
N PHE A 152 -9.39 11.84 -11.52
CA PHE A 152 -8.58 11.51 -12.68
C PHE A 152 -7.15 11.93 -12.41
N ARG A 153 -6.19 11.06 -12.73
CA ARG A 153 -4.77 11.34 -12.58
C ARG A 153 -3.99 10.90 -13.80
N HIS A 154 -2.88 11.57 -14.05
CA HIS A 154 -1.89 11.22 -15.05
C HIS A 154 -0.53 11.73 -14.60
N TYR A 155 0.45 10.85 -14.49
CA TYR A 155 1.84 11.18 -14.20
C TYR A 155 2.75 10.56 -15.26
N ASP A 156 3.47 11.41 -15.99
CA ASP A 156 4.45 10.93 -16.96
C ASP A 156 5.63 10.22 -16.29
N ILE A 157 6.23 9.27 -17.00
CA ILE A 157 7.38 8.47 -16.52
C ILE A 157 8.55 9.37 -16.11
N GLY A 158 8.81 10.42 -16.89
CA GLY A 158 9.88 11.39 -16.63
C GLY A 158 9.53 12.49 -15.63
N TYR A 159 8.30 12.51 -15.08
CA TYR A 159 7.92 13.49 -14.08
C TYR A 159 8.56 13.13 -12.74
N ASP A 160 9.37 14.05 -12.23
CA ASP A 160 10.27 13.84 -11.11
C ASP A 160 10.36 15.08 -10.21
N ASN A 161 9.22 15.39 -9.57
CA ASN A 161 9.13 16.37 -8.50
C ASN A 161 9.26 15.68 -7.13
N PRO A 162 10.35 15.90 -6.37
CA PRO A 162 10.57 15.26 -5.08
C PRO A 162 9.57 15.70 -4.01
N PHE A 163 8.84 16.79 -4.21
CA PHE A 163 7.81 17.30 -3.29
C PHE A 163 6.40 16.87 -3.67
N HIS A 164 6.23 16.18 -4.79
CA HIS A 164 4.92 15.73 -5.23
C HIS A 164 4.42 14.58 -4.34
N ARG A 165 3.18 14.72 -3.86
CA ARG A 165 2.45 13.74 -3.03
C ARG A 165 1.07 13.46 -3.62
N GLY A 166 1.02 13.38 -4.95
CA GLY A 166 -0.20 13.05 -5.66
C GLY A 166 -0.71 11.66 -5.28
N PHE A 167 -2.01 11.44 -5.42
CA PHE A 167 -2.60 10.13 -5.20
C PHE A 167 -2.03 9.14 -6.22
N SER A 168 -1.39 8.07 -5.76
CA SER A 168 -1.14 6.89 -6.56
C SER A 168 -1.51 5.63 -5.81
N GLU A 169 -1.87 4.59 -6.57
CA GLU A 169 -2.22 3.30 -5.99
C GLU A 169 -0.96 2.57 -5.50
N TYR A 170 0.12 2.72 -6.26
CA TYR A 170 1.40 2.08 -5.99
C TYR A 170 2.48 3.10 -5.70
N ARG A 171 3.53 2.64 -5.01
CA ARG A 171 4.72 3.44 -4.76
C ARG A 171 5.53 3.54 -6.04
N ARG A 172 6.30 4.62 -6.21
CA ARG A 172 7.06 4.86 -7.45
C ARG A 172 7.95 3.68 -7.85
N PHE A 173 8.62 3.10 -6.87
CA PHE A 173 9.59 2.02 -7.06
C PHE A 173 9.01 0.63 -6.76
N GLU A 174 7.69 0.49 -6.76
CA GLU A 174 7.05 -0.84 -6.74
C GLU A 174 7.36 -1.62 -8.00
N ASP A 175 7.54 -2.92 -7.85
CA ASP A 175 7.99 -3.89 -8.86
C ASP A 175 9.42 -3.63 -9.38
N THR A 176 10.28 -2.95 -8.61
CA THR A 176 11.70 -2.68 -8.94
C THR A 176 12.66 -3.38 -7.95
N PRO A 177 13.99 -3.37 -8.16
CA PRO A 177 14.95 -4.03 -7.25
C PRO A 177 14.86 -3.57 -5.79
N PHE A 178 14.35 -2.36 -5.52
CA PHE A 178 14.19 -1.82 -4.17
C PHE A 178 13.25 -2.61 -3.25
N GLU A 179 12.37 -3.45 -3.80
CA GLU A 179 11.54 -4.36 -3.00
C GLU A 179 12.33 -5.50 -2.35
N ARG A 180 13.57 -5.72 -2.82
CA ARG A 180 14.36 -6.92 -2.51
C ARG A 180 15.71 -6.49 -1.97
N PRO A 181 15.83 -6.31 -0.64
CA PRO A 181 17.08 -5.86 -0.03
C PRO A 181 18.29 -6.75 -0.39
N TYR A 182 18.07 -8.04 -0.65
CA TYR A 182 19.12 -8.99 -1.04
C TYR A 182 19.61 -8.84 -2.49
N ALA A 183 18.88 -8.12 -3.35
CA ALA A 183 19.31 -7.83 -4.71
C ALA A 183 20.19 -6.56 -4.79
N LEU A 184 20.18 -5.74 -3.74
CA LEU A 184 20.89 -4.47 -3.71
C LEU A 184 22.34 -4.65 -3.24
N VAL A 185 23.24 -3.82 -3.77
CA VAL A 185 24.65 -3.74 -3.34
C VAL A 185 24.73 -3.37 -1.85
N ASP A 186 23.84 -2.48 -1.41
CA ASP A 186 23.64 -2.14 0.00
C ASP A 186 22.15 -2.34 0.36
N PRO A 187 21.82 -3.25 1.29
CA PRO A 187 20.45 -3.46 1.76
C PRO A 187 19.78 -2.20 2.32
N GLU A 188 20.55 -1.22 2.81
CA GLU A 188 20.01 0.07 3.29
C GLU A 188 19.30 0.84 2.19
N TYR A 189 19.65 0.64 0.92
CA TYR A 189 19.02 1.29 -0.22
C TYR A 189 17.57 0.85 -0.46
N ALA A 190 17.13 -0.27 0.15
CA ALA A 190 15.74 -0.69 0.11
C ALA A 190 14.80 0.37 0.72
N SER A 191 15.31 1.24 1.60
CA SER A 191 14.58 2.38 2.17
C SER A 191 14.06 3.38 1.11
N ILE A 192 14.62 3.39 -0.10
CA ILE A 192 14.14 4.20 -1.23
C ILE A 192 12.80 3.69 -1.76
N TYR A 193 12.46 2.43 -1.51
CA TYR A 193 11.14 1.87 -1.84
C TYR A 193 9.99 2.71 -1.23
N ASP A 194 10.20 3.31 -0.06
CA ASP A 194 9.26 4.19 0.63
C ASP A 194 9.22 5.63 0.05
N ASP A 195 9.85 5.89 -1.10
CA ASP A 195 9.82 7.22 -1.73
C ASP A 195 8.36 7.67 -1.91
N PRO A 196 8.00 8.85 -1.37
CA PRO A 196 6.62 9.30 -1.33
C PRO A 196 6.13 9.92 -2.65
N THR A 197 6.98 9.99 -3.68
CA THR A 197 6.55 10.41 -5.01
C THR A 197 5.70 9.31 -5.65
N PRO A 198 4.63 9.67 -6.39
CA PRO A 198 3.74 8.68 -6.97
C PRO A 198 4.38 7.95 -8.16
N LYS A 199 3.93 6.71 -8.38
CA LYS A 199 4.28 5.93 -9.58
C LYS A 199 3.76 6.61 -10.84
N PRO A 200 4.47 6.49 -11.99
CA PRO A 200 3.93 6.89 -13.29
C PRO A 200 2.66 6.11 -13.63
N GLU A 201 1.50 6.71 -13.39
CA GLU A 201 0.20 6.07 -13.64
C GLU A 201 -0.84 7.06 -14.16
N GLN A 202 -1.79 6.52 -14.90
CA GLN A 202 -2.92 7.27 -15.46
C GLN A 202 -4.21 6.52 -15.20
N GLY A 203 -5.22 7.13 -14.60
CA GLY A 203 -6.43 6.40 -14.25
C GLY A 203 -7.56 7.23 -13.68
N ILE A 204 -8.70 6.56 -13.53
CA ILE A 204 -9.90 7.09 -12.89
C ILE A 204 -10.14 6.29 -11.61
N PHE A 205 -10.23 7.00 -10.50
CA PHE A 205 -10.65 6.49 -9.20
C PHE A 205 -12.05 7.03 -8.88
N LEU A 206 -12.97 6.13 -8.56
CA LEU A 206 -14.34 6.43 -8.13
C LEU A 206 -14.52 5.92 -6.72
N GLU A 207 -15.10 6.71 -5.82
CA GLU A 207 -15.44 6.26 -4.46
C GLU A 207 -16.80 6.82 -4.03
N THR A 208 -17.57 6.01 -3.30
CA THR A 208 -18.86 6.41 -2.77
C THR A 208 -19.15 5.78 -1.42
N ARG A 209 -19.99 6.48 -0.66
CA ARG A 209 -20.75 5.95 0.47
C ARG A 209 -22.20 6.35 0.26
N TYR A 210 -23.12 5.42 0.51
CA TYR A 210 -24.54 5.71 0.39
C TYR A 210 -25.35 5.02 1.49
N GLN A 211 -26.08 5.81 2.27
CA GLN A 211 -27.08 5.31 3.20
C GLN A 211 -28.41 5.07 2.45
N LEU A 212 -28.60 3.84 1.96
CA LEU A 212 -29.80 3.41 1.23
C LEU A 212 -31.06 3.47 2.11
N THR A 213 -30.94 3.01 3.35
CA THR A 213 -31.97 3.11 4.39
C THR A 213 -31.31 3.36 5.75
N ARG A 214 -32.08 3.51 6.83
CA ARG A 214 -31.51 3.60 8.19
C ARG A 214 -30.79 2.31 8.63
N ASN A 215 -31.14 1.18 8.02
CA ASN A 215 -30.67 -0.15 8.39
C ASN A 215 -29.73 -0.75 7.36
N LEU A 216 -29.58 -0.15 6.17
CA LEU A 216 -28.70 -0.63 5.10
C LEU A 216 -27.85 0.51 4.58
N ILE A 217 -26.53 0.37 4.73
CA ILE A 217 -25.54 1.38 4.41
C ILE A 217 -24.49 0.74 3.50
N LEU A 218 -24.29 1.31 2.33
CA LEU A 218 -23.07 1.10 1.55
C LEU A 218 -21.96 1.94 2.21
N THR A 219 -21.16 1.32 3.07
CA THR A 219 -20.19 2.04 3.92
C THR A 219 -19.04 2.59 3.10
N ARG A 220 -18.58 1.80 2.12
CA ARG A 220 -17.57 2.19 1.15
C ARG A 220 -17.70 1.35 -0.11
N ALA A 221 -17.79 1.99 -1.27
CA ALA A 221 -17.55 1.34 -2.55
C ALA A 221 -16.56 2.17 -3.34
N TYR A 222 -15.51 1.55 -3.88
CA TYR A 222 -14.60 2.22 -4.79
C TYR A 222 -14.21 1.34 -5.95
N LEU A 223 -13.85 1.99 -7.05
CA LEU A 223 -13.33 1.39 -8.26
C LEU A 223 -12.19 2.27 -8.78
N ASP A 224 -11.01 1.71 -8.88
CA ASP A 224 -9.86 2.31 -9.53
C ASP A 224 -9.56 1.54 -10.82
N ILE A 225 -9.52 2.25 -11.93
CA ILE A 225 -9.06 1.72 -13.22
C ILE A 225 -7.91 2.60 -13.64
N PHE A 226 -6.71 2.04 -13.60
CA PHE A 226 -5.49 2.79 -13.81
C PHE A 226 -4.50 1.99 -14.65
N LYS A 227 -3.72 2.72 -15.41
CA LYS A 227 -2.71 2.22 -16.32
C LYS A 227 -1.35 2.59 -15.77
N ASN A 228 -0.47 1.60 -15.63
CA ASN A 228 0.94 1.87 -15.42
C ASN A 228 1.50 2.43 -16.74
N VAL A 229 1.97 3.69 -16.72
CA VAL A 229 2.42 4.39 -17.93
C VAL A 229 3.74 3.81 -18.43
N SER A 230 4.60 3.31 -17.54
CA SER A 230 5.90 2.73 -17.86
C SER A 230 5.80 1.53 -18.80
N TYR A 231 4.87 0.62 -18.52
CA TYR A 231 4.72 -0.65 -19.27
C TYR A 231 3.43 -0.73 -20.09
N ASN A 232 2.60 0.31 -20.07
CA ASN A 232 1.32 0.35 -20.79
C ASN A 232 0.31 -0.75 -20.36
N PHE A 233 0.36 -1.21 -19.11
CA PHE A 233 -0.57 -2.21 -18.57
C PHE A 233 -1.73 -1.59 -17.80
N ILE A 234 -2.93 -2.13 -17.98
CA ILE A 234 -4.16 -1.66 -17.33
C ILE A 234 -4.48 -2.55 -16.13
N ASN A 235 -4.48 -1.95 -14.96
CA ASN A 235 -4.82 -2.56 -13.68
C ASN A 235 -6.20 -2.09 -13.21
N GLN A 236 -6.84 -2.91 -12.38
CA GLN A 236 -8.16 -2.64 -11.83
C GLN A 236 -8.21 -3.03 -10.36
N ARG A 237 -8.82 -2.19 -9.54
CA ARG A 237 -9.06 -2.48 -8.12
C ARG A 237 -10.46 -2.04 -7.73
N GLY A 238 -11.26 -2.96 -7.23
CA GLY A 238 -12.60 -2.72 -6.73
C GLY A 238 -12.75 -3.17 -5.29
N TYR A 239 -13.52 -2.42 -4.51
CA TYR A 239 -13.94 -2.83 -3.18
C TYR A 239 -15.35 -2.34 -2.91
N VAL A 240 -16.17 -3.19 -2.32
CA VAL A 240 -17.55 -2.85 -1.92
C VAL A 240 -17.77 -3.39 -0.52
N GLU A 241 -18.28 -2.56 0.38
CA GLU A 241 -18.66 -2.93 1.74
C GLU A 241 -20.08 -2.46 2.04
N LEU A 242 -20.92 -3.42 2.40
CA LEU A 242 -22.32 -3.23 2.79
C LEU A 242 -22.48 -3.56 4.27
N GLU A 243 -23.03 -2.62 5.03
CA GLU A 243 -23.45 -2.82 6.42
C GLU A 243 -24.98 -2.90 6.49
N PHE A 244 -25.48 -4.00 7.03
CA PHE A 244 -26.88 -4.22 7.33
C PHE A 244 -27.08 -4.37 8.85
N GLN A 245 -27.94 -3.53 9.41
CA GLN A 245 -28.28 -3.50 10.82
C GLN A 245 -29.79 -3.76 10.97
N PRO A 246 -30.24 -5.03 11.01
CA PRO A 246 -31.67 -5.35 11.06
C PRO A 246 -32.34 -4.82 12.33
N VAL A 247 -31.69 -5.03 13.47
CA VAL A 247 -32.13 -4.57 14.79
C VAL A 247 -30.91 -4.13 15.58
N TRP A 248 -31.07 -3.16 16.47
CA TRP A 248 -30.12 -3.00 17.57
C TRP A 248 -30.21 -4.27 18.43
N PRO A 249 -29.14 -5.06 18.66
CA PRO A 249 -27.72 -4.73 18.56
C PRO A 249 -26.89 -5.52 17.51
N VAL A 250 -27.52 -6.02 16.44
CA VAL A 250 -26.85 -6.89 15.44
C VAL A 250 -26.36 -6.05 14.27
N ARG A 251 -25.09 -6.19 13.88
CA ARG A 251 -24.54 -5.66 12.63
C ARG A 251 -23.97 -6.78 11.77
N ILE A 252 -24.32 -6.76 10.50
CA ILE A 252 -23.80 -7.66 9.49
C ILE A 252 -23.06 -6.80 8.47
N ARG A 253 -21.80 -7.11 8.21
CA ARG A 253 -20.98 -6.47 7.17
C ARG A 253 -20.58 -7.50 6.15
N PHE A 254 -20.84 -7.20 4.89
CA PHE A 254 -20.34 -7.96 3.76
C PHE A 254 -19.39 -7.09 2.96
N SER A 255 -18.19 -7.59 2.71
CA SER A 255 -17.17 -6.92 1.92
C SER A 255 -16.75 -7.80 0.75
N GLN A 256 -16.61 -7.21 -0.42
CA GLN A 256 -16.04 -7.84 -1.61
C GLN A 256 -14.88 -7.02 -2.12
N LYS A 257 -13.72 -7.65 -2.27
CA LYS A 257 -12.52 -7.11 -2.88
C LYS A 257 -12.28 -7.79 -4.22
N TYR A 258 -11.84 -7.00 -5.19
CA TYR A 258 -11.48 -7.41 -6.53
C TYR A 258 -10.19 -6.69 -6.91
N ILE A 259 -9.15 -7.42 -7.28
CA ILE A 259 -7.88 -6.85 -7.77
C ILE A 259 -7.50 -7.59 -9.03
N ARG A 260 -7.11 -6.84 -10.06
CA ARG A 260 -6.48 -7.36 -11.26
C ARG A 260 -5.22 -6.54 -11.51
N LYS A 261 -4.06 -7.15 -11.29
CA LYS A 261 -2.73 -6.50 -11.40
C LYS A 261 -1.90 -7.23 -12.45
N TYR A 262 -1.34 -6.47 -13.38
CA TYR A 262 -0.26 -6.93 -14.26
C TYR A 262 1.08 -6.66 -13.59
N LEU A 263 1.93 -7.68 -13.56
CA LEU A 263 3.31 -7.60 -13.16
C LEU A 263 4.20 -7.62 -14.42
N PRO A 264 4.96 -6.55 -14.68
CA PRO A 264 5.88 -6.51 -15.80
C PRO A 264 7.04 -7.49 -15.57
N ARG A 265 7.41 -8.26 -16.61
CA ARG A 265 8.65 -9.05 -16.64
C ARG A 265 9.37 -8.85 -17.98
N PRO A 266 10.69 -9.08 -18.05
CA PRO A 266 11.47 -8.88 -19.29
C PRO A 266 11.02 -9.71 -20.49
N ILE A 267 10.47 -10.91 -20.26
CA ILE A 267 10.06 -11.83 -21.32
C ILE A 267 8.55 -11.73 -21.55
N GLU A 268 7.74 -12.18 -20.58
CA GLU A 268 6.28 -12.13 -20.65
C GLU A 268 5.71 -11.59 -19.35
N SER A 269 4.78 -10.64 -19.46
CA SER A 269 4.08 -10.11 -18.30
C SER A 269 3.15 -11.16 -17.71
N THR A 270 3.00 -11.09 -16.39
CA THR A 270 2.11 -12.00 -15.66
C THR A 270 0.92 -11.21 -15.14
N LEU A 271 -0.27 -11.81 -15.18
CA LEU A 271 -1.48 -11.26 -14.59
C LEU A 271 -1.80 -12.01 -13.30
N SER A 272 -2.13 -11.26 -12.26
CA SER A 272 -2.72 -11.77 -11.03
C SER A 272 -4.13 -11.20 -10.88
N HIS A 273 -5.07 -12.08 -10.56
CA HIS A 273 -6.46 -11.76 -10.30
C HIS A 273 -6.82 -12.25 -8.91
N THR A 274 -7.20 -11.34 -8.01
CA THR A 274 -7.55 -11.66 -6.62
C THR A 274 -9.00 -11.28 -6.35
N MET A 275 -9.76 -12.21 -5.78
CA MET A 275 -11.08 -11.94 -5.23
C MET A 275 -11.12 -12.37 -3.78
N GLU A 276 -11.66 -11.52 -2.91
CA GLU A 276 -11.87 -11.86 -1.50
C GLU A 276 -13.26 -11.42 -1.07
N SER A 277 -14.01 -12.34 -0.45
CA SER A 277 -15.31 -12.09 0.16
C SER A 277 -15.16 -12.22 1.68
N THR A 278 -15.59 -11.21 2.43
CA THR A 278 -15.60 -11.23 3.89
C THR A 278 -17.03 -11.01 4.40
N LEU A 279 -17.48 -11.86 5.31
CA LEU A 279 -18.72 -11.67 6.07
C LEU A 279 -18.37 -11.54 7.55
N ARG A 280 -18.70 -10.40 8.14
CA ARG A 280 -18.52 -10.13 9.57
C ARG A 280 -19.88 -9.90 10.22
N VAL A 281 -20.17 -10.62 11.29
CA VAL A 281 -21.35 -10.41 12.14
C VAL A 281 -20.87 -9.96 13.50
N SER A 282 -21.42 -8.87 14.02
CA SER A 282 -21.11 -8.32 15.33
C SER A 282 -22.39 -8.16 16.16
N PHE A 283 -22.36 -8.66 17.39
CA PHE A 283 -23.42 -8.51 18.38
C PHE A 283 -22.90 -7.61 19.50
N TYR A 284 -23.54 -6.46 19.70
CA TYR A 284 -23.24 -5.54 20.80
C TYR A 284 -24.14 -5.87 22.00
N LEU A 285 -23.63 -6.68 22.92
CA LEU A 285 -24.39 -7.18 24.05
C LEU A 285 -24.44 -6.11 25.18
N SER A 286 -25.30 -6.35 26.17
CA SER A 286 -25.36 -5.49 27.36
C SER A 286 -24.02 -5.47 28.10
N GLY A 287 -23.66 -4.34 28.70
CA GLY A 287 -22.38 -4.21 29.41
C GLY A 287 -21.18 -3.83 28.52
N PHE A 288 -21.43 -3.39 27.29
CA PHE A 288 -20.41 -3.12 26.27
C PHE A 288 -19.65 -4.36 25.81
N ASP A 289 -20.21 -5.55 26.03
CA ASP A 289 -19.66 -6.81 25.54
C ASP A 289 -19.85 -6.91 24.02
N VAL A 290 -18.87 -7.50 23.32
CA VAL A 290 -18.91 -7.64 21.87
C VAL A 290 -18.59 -9.07 21.47
N LEU A 291 -19.53 -9.72 20.79
CA LEU A 291 -19.28 -10.98 20.09
C LEU A 291 -19.10 -10.68 18.60
N ARG A 292 -18.02 -11.14 18.00
CA ARG A 292 -17.75 -11.02 16.55
C ARG A 292 -17.53 -12.39 15.95
N ILE A 293 -18.11 -12.59 14.78
CA ILE A 293 -17.94 -13.76 13.93
C ILE A 293 -17.47 -13.23 12.58
N GLU A 294 -16.37 -13.74 12.06
CA GLU A 294 -15.84 -13.33 10.76
C GLU A 294 -15.50 -14.55 9.93
N THR A 295 -15.96 -14.58 8.68
CA THR A 295 -15.50 -15.54 7.69
C THR A 295 -14.94 -14.78 6.49
N ARG A 296 -13.81 -15.25 5.97
CA ARG A 296 -13.21 -14.74 4.74
C ARG A 296 -12.91 -15.91 3.82
N LEU A 297 -13.25 -15.74 2.56
CA LEU A 297 -12.90 -16.64 1.47
C LEU A 297 -12.18 -15.81 0.41
N GLY A 298 -11.13 -16.36 -0.18
CA GLY A 298 -10.44 -15.70 -1.27
C GLY A 298 -9.84 -16.70 -2.25
N ASN A 299 -9.65 -16.21 -3.46
CA ASN A 299 -8.93 -16.89 -4.52
C ASN A 299 -7.99 -15.90 -5.23
N VAL A 300 -6.86 -16.41 -5.69
CA VAL A 300 -5.89 -15.70 -6.52
C VAL A 300 -5.58 -16.56 -7.73
N ASP A 301 -5.93 -16.06 -8.90
CA ASP A 301 -5.66 -16.72 -10.17
C ASP A 301 -4.42 -16.04 -10.79
N LEU A 302 -3.40 -16.83 -11.14
CA LEU A 302 -2.14 -16.38 -11.70
C LEU A 302 -2.01 -16.84 -13.17
N THR A 303 -1.29 -16.06 -13.99
CA THR A 303 -0.97 -16.47 -15.36
C THR A 303 0.03 -17.62 -15.34
N ALA A 304 -0.29 -18.69 -16.06
CA ALA A 304 0.52 -19.88 -16.12
C ALA A 304 1.94 -19.60 -16.63
N THR A 305 2.90 -20.02 -15.82
CA THR A 305 4.27 -20.33 -16.27
C THR A 305 4.42 -21.84 -16.10
N ASP A 306 5.06 -22.52 -17.06
CA ASP A 306 5.05 -23.99 -17.19
C ASP A 306 5.13 -24.76 -15.84
N GLY A 307 4.06 -25.48 -15.48
CA GLY A 307 4.10 -26.58 -14.50
C GLY A 307 3.39 -26.41 -13.14
N ASP A 308 2.94 -25.22 -12.75
CA ASP A 308 2.43 -24.96 -11.38
C ASP A 308 0.92 -24.73 -11.28
N ASP A 309 0.35 -25.03 -10.10
CA ASP A 309 -1.04 -24.72 -9.74
C ASP A 309 -1.30 -23.21 -9.77
N LEU A 310 -2.28 -22.83 -10.58
CA LEU A 310 -2.54 -21.44 -11.02
C LEU A 310 -3.52 -20.70 -10.13
N ASP A 311 -4.26 -21.44 -9.32
CA ASP A 311 -5.36 -20.95 -8.52
C ASP A 311 -5.03 -21.20 -7.05
N LEU A 312 -4.63 -20.13 -6.36
CA LEU A 312 -4.40 -20.16 -4.93
C LEU A 312 -5.73 -19.86 -4.23
N THR A 313 -6.11 -20.67 -3.25
CA THR A 313 -7.35 -20.45 -2.51
C THR A 313 -7.11 -20.38 -1.02
N GLY A 314 -7.97 -19.69 -0.28
CA GLY A 314 -7.82 -19.68 1.16
C GLY A 314 -9.01 -19.07 1.86
N GLY A 315 -9.21 -19.52 3.09
CA GLY A 315 -10.24 -18.95 3.92
C GLY A 315 -10.08 -19.27 5.39
N TYR A 316 -10.80 -18.52 6.20
CA TYR A 316 -10.86 -18.74 7.63
C TYR A 316 -12.24 -18.43 8.19
N LEU A 317 -12.50 -18.98 9.36
CA LEU A 317 -13.61 -18.66 10.23
C LEU A 317 -13.05 -18.29 11.60
N ALA A 318 -13.39 -17.11 12.09
CA ALA A 318 -12.93 -16.56 13.35
C ALA A 318 -14.12 -16.17 14.24
N PHE A 319 -13.94 -16.42 15.54
CA PHE A 319 -14.86 -16.03 16.60
C PHE A 319 -14.08 -15.25 17.66
N SER A 320 -14.62 -14.13 18.13
CA SER A 320 -14.05 -13.36 19.23
C SER A 320 -15.14 -12.87 20.16
N PHE A 321 -14.91 -12.95 21.46
CA PHE A 321 -15.78 -12.43 22.49
C PHE A 321 -14.98 -11.52 23.42
N GLU A 322 -15.40 -10.28 23.53
CA GLU A 322 -14.81 -9.25 24.37
C GLU A 322 -15.77 -8.93 25.52
N HIS A 323 -15.31 -9.11 26.76
CA HIS A 323 -16.06 -8.77 27.96
C HIS A 323 -15.39 -7.63 28.72
N ASN A 324 -16.18 -6.61 29.05
CA ASN A 324 -15.72 -5.43 29.77
C ASN A 324 -16.10 -5.53 31.25
N PHE A 325 -15.16 -5.96 32.08
CA PHE A 325 -15.36 -6.07 33.54
C PHE A 325 -15.39 -4.68 34.20
N LEU A 326 -14.52 -3.77 33.76
CA LEU A 326 -14.41 -2.39 34.22
C LEU A 326 -14.09 -1.48 33.03
N PRO A 327 -14.33 -0.16 33.11
CA PRO A 327 -13.88 0.78 32.08
C PRO A 327 -12.37 0.76 31.81
N SER A 328 -11.60 0.24 32.77
CA SER A 328 -10.15 0.09 32.67
C SER A 328 -9.69 -1.36 32.47
N PHE A 329 -10.58 -2.36 32.52
CA PHE A 329 -10.20 -3.76 32.44
C PHE A 329 -11.14 -4.54 31.52
N SER A 330 -10.59 -5.13 30.47
CA SER A 330 -11.32 -5.97 29.52
C SER A 330 -10.56 -7.26 29.23
N VAL A 331 -11.30 -8.30 28.87
CA VAL A 331 -10.74 -9.56 28.40
C VAL A 331 -11.39 -9.95 27.08
N GLU A 332 -10.55 -10.20 26.09
CA GLU A 332 -10.95 -10.71 24.78
C GLU A 332 -10.47 -12.16 24.63
N GLY A 333 -11.40 -13.07 24.37
CA GLY A 333 -11.09 -14.44 23.98
C GLY A 333 -11.48 -14.68 22.53
N GLY A 334 -10.67 -15.41 21.77
CA GLY A 334 -11.02 -15.73 20.39
C GLY A 334 -10.44 -17.05 19.91
N CYS A 335 -11.04 -17.58 18.85
CA CYS A 335 -10.53 -18.71 18.12
C CYS A 335 -10.66 -18.49 16.62
N ALA A 336 -9.77 -19.11 15.84
CA ALA A 336 -9.86 -19.10 14.40
C ALA A 336 -9.47 -20.46 13.83
N LEU A 337 -10.17 -20.85 12.78
CA LEU A 337 -9.93 -22.04 11.96
C LEU A 337 -9.63 -21.57 10.55
N TRP A 338 -8.62 -22.14 9.89
CA TRP A 338 -8.30 -21.77 8.51
C TRP A 338 -7.90 -22.98 7.68
N SER A 339 -8.09 -22.82 6.38
CA SER A 339 -7.55 -23.70 5.35
C SER A 339 -7.14 -22.84 4.18
N THR A 340 -5.88 -22.94 3.81
CA THR A 340 -5.29 -22.22 2.68
C THR A 340 -4.53 -23.21 1.80
N ASP A 341 -4.52 -22.89 0.53
CA ASP A 341 -3.87 -23.60 -0.56
C ASP A 341 -3.04 -22.58 -1.34
N GLY A 342 -1.84 -22.31 -0.84
CA GLY A 342 -0.89 -21.29 -1.31
C GLY A 342 -1.31 -19.82 -1.12
N MET A 343 -2.60 -19.51 -0.91
CA MET A 343 -3.04 -18.12 -0.67
C MET A 343 -2.70 -17.67 0.76
N SER A 344 -1.87 -16.63 0.89
CA SER A 344 -1.59 -16.00 2.19
C SER A 344 -2.83 -15.26 2.71
N GLN A 345 -3.35 -15.70 3.84
CA GLN A 345 -4.44 -15.05 4.56
C GLN A 345 -3.90 -14.44 5.86
N TRP A 346 -4.58 -13.43 6.37
CA TRP A 346 -4.20 -12.80 7.63
C TRP A 346 -5.42 -12.30 8.40
N ILE A 347 -5.30 -12.27 9.73
CA ILE A 347 -6.32 -11.73 10.64
C ILE A 347 -5.70 -10.79 11.65
N PHE A 348 -6.51 -9.85 12.14
CA PHE A 348 -6.15 -9.05 13.30
C PHE A 348 -6.50 -9.82 14.59
N GLU A 349 -5.56 -9.85 15.51
CA GLU A 349 -5.72 -10.31 16.89
C GLU A 349 -5.43 -9.14 17.82
N ASP A 350 -6.46 -8.53 18.40
CA ASP A 350 -6.35 -7.27 19.16
C ASP A 350 -5.67 -6.16 18.30
N VAL A 351 -4.37 -5.93 18.45
CA VAL A 351 -3.58 -4.94 17.66
C VAL A 351 -2.55 -5.55 16.71
N GLY A 352 -2.35 -6.88 16.75
CA GLY A 352 -1.33 -7.57 15.96
C GLY A 352 -1.91 -8.25 14.72
N ILE A 353 -1.11 -8.35 13.65
CA ILE A 353 -1.42 -9.16 12.47
C ILE A 353 -0.88 -10.58 12.71
N ASP A 354 -1.67 -11.60 12.40
CA ASP A 354 -1.22 -12.99 12.33
C ASP A 354 -1.51 -13.58 10.95
N PHE A 355 -0.49 -14.18 10.35
CA PHE A 355 -0.56 -14.84 9.06
C PHE A 355 -1.06 -16.28 9.21
N LEU A 356 -1.90 -16.69 8.26
CA LEU A 356 -2.54 -17.99 8.20
C LEU A 356 -2.06 -18.70 6.94
N ALA A 357 -1.31 -19.77 7.12
CA ALA A 357 -0.78 -20.63 6.07
C ALA A 357 -1.13 -22.09 6.37
N GLY A 358 -1.21 -22.92 5.33
CA GLY A 358 -1.63 -24.31 5.43
C GLY A 358 -3.04 -24.45 6.01
N ARG A 359 -3.22 -25.44 6.88
CA ARG A 359 -4.46 -25.69 7.62
C ARG A 359 -4.19 -25.57 9.11
N GLY A 360 -5.12 -25.03 9.87
CA GLY A 360 -4.87 -24.94 11.29
C GLY A 360 -5.98 -24.35 12.12
N MET A 361 -5.69 -24.29 13.42
CA MET A 361 -6.54 -23.67 14.40
C MET A 361 -5.72 -22.91 15.43
N LYS A 362 -6.33 -21.87 15.99
CA LYS A 362 -5.75 -21.14 17.10
C LYS A 362 -6.81 -20.68 18.07
N TYR A 363 -6.38 -20.48 19.30
CA TYR A 363 -7.15 -19.79 20.32
C TYR A 363 -6.24 -18.83 21.07
N TYR A 364 -6.81 -17.71 21.48
CA TYR A 364 -6.11 -16.69 22.22
C TYR A 364 -6.99 -16.08 23.29
N VAL A 365 -6.34 -15.56 24.33
CA VAL A 365 -6.95 -14.75 25.36
C VAL A 365 -6.06 -13.54 25.59
N VAL A 366 -6.63 -12.34 25.54
CA VAL A 366 -5.98 -11.07 25.77
C VAL A 366 -6.65 -10.40 26.95
N ALA A 367 -5.91 -10.12 28.01
CA ALA A 367 -6.36 -9.29 29.12
C ALA A 367 -5.73 -7.90 28.98
N SER A 368 -6.57 -6.87 28.94
CA SER A 368 -6.16 -5.47 28.78
C SER A 368 -6.51 -4.68 30.04
N GLN A 369 -5.51 -4.02 30.64
CA GLN A 369 -5.66 -3.17 31.82
C GLN A 369 -5.09 -1.77 31.55
N LYS A 370 -5.92 -0.75 31.68
CA LYS A 370 -5.50 0.66 31.70
C LYS A 370 -5.21 1.12 33.13
N ILE A 371 -4.03 1.68 33.36
CA ILE A 371 -3.57 2.21 34.65
C ILE A 371 -3.07 3.64 34.40
N GLY A 372 -3.95 4.63 34.58
CA GLY A 372 -3.65 6.02 34.20
C GLY A 372 -3.39 6.14 32.70
N SER A 373 -2.18 6.57 32.34
CA SER A 373 -1.71 6.66 30.95
C SER A 373 -1.04 5.37 30.43
N LEU A 374 -0.91 4.32 31.25
CA LEU A 374 -0.33 3.06 30.82
C LEU A 374 -1.43 2.08 30.40
N LEU A 375 -1.27 1.41 29.26
CA LEU A 375 -2.08 0.28 28.83
C LEU A 375 -1.22 -0.98 28.86
N ALA A 376 -1.54 -1.90 29.77
CA ALA A 376 -0.90 -3.20 29.87
C ALA A 376 -1.77 -4.27 29.22
N LYS A 377 -1.19 -5.08 28.34
CA LYS A 377 -1.85 -6.19 27.67
C LYS A 377 -1.09 -7.47 27.86
N LEU A 378 -1.76 -8.49 28.40
CA LEU A 378 -1.23 -9.83 28.51
C LEU A 378 -1.98 -10.73 27.54
N LYS A 379 -1.27 -11.31 26.58
CA LYS A 379 -1.80 -12.19 25.55
C LYS A 379 -1.24 -13.59 25.71
N PHE A 380 -2.14 -14.56 25.81
CA PHE A 380 -1.85 -15.97 25.68
C PHE A 380 -2.40 -16.46 24.34
N ARG A 381 -1.62 -17.22 23.58
CA ARG A 381 -2.03 -17.80 22.30
C ARG A 381 -1.50 -19.21 22.16
N GLN A 382 -2.35 -20.10 21.67
CA GLN A 382 -1.95 -21.40 21.14
C GLN A 382 -2.30 -21.46 19.65
N LYS A 383 -1.38 -21.94 18.83
CA LYS A 383 -1.57 -22.08 17.38
C LYS A 383 -1.09 -23.46 16.94
N PHE A 384 -1.95 -24.17 16.22
CA PHE A 384 -1.67 -25.46 15.60
C PHE A 384 -1.76 -25.27 14.10
N THR A 385 -0.68 -25.57 13.39
CA THR A 385 -0.58 -25.37 11.95
C THR A 385 -0.01 -26.62 11.31
N ASP A 386 -0.72 -27.14 10.31
CA ASP A 386 -0.29 -28.21 9.44
C ASP A 386 -0.01 -27.60 8.06
N THR A 387 1.25 -27.64 7.64
CA THR A 387 1.68 -27.15 6.32
C THR A 387 2.09 -28.35 5.48
N ALA A 388 1.35 -28.62 4.40
CA ALA A 388 1.71 -29.65 3.45
C ALA A 388 2.77 -29.13 2.49
N HIS A 389 3.87 -29.86 2.36
CA HIS A 389 4.90 -29.63 1.35
C HIS A 389 4.78 -30.73 0.31
N THR A 390 4.15 -30.38 -0.82
CA THR A 390 3.87 -31.28 -1.94
C THR A 390 4.73 -30.96 -3.15
N GLY A 391 4.89 -31.92 -4.06
CA GLY A 391 5.66 -31.71 -5.29
C GLY A 391 7.18 -31.85 -5.13
N LEU A 392 7.62 -32.51 -4.05
CA LEU A 392 9.03 -32.77 -3.76
C LEU A 392 9.51 -34.07 -4.42
N TYR A 393 8.64 -35.09 -4.47
CA TYR A 393 9.01 -36.46 -4.82
C TYR A 393 9.62 -36.66 -6.22
N ASN A 394 9.23 -35.82 -7.19
CA ASN A 394 9.70 -35.88 -8.59
C ASN A 394 10.43 -34.59 -9.01
N ASN A 395 10.97 -33.83 -8.07
CA ASN A 395 11.67 -32.59 -8.37
C ASN A 395 13.19 -32.81 -8.34
N ASP A 396 13.81 -32.88 -9.52
CA ASP A 396 15.25 -33.09 -9.70
C ASP A 396 16.10 -31.95 -9.11
N GLU A 397 15.51 -30.78 -8.83
CA GLU A 397 16.19 -29.65 -8.20
C GLU A 397 16.29 -29.78 -6.67
N ILE A 398 15.50 -30.67 -6.06
CA ILE A 398 15.41 -30.83 -4.60
C ILE A 398 16.09 -32.15 -4.21
N TYR A 399 17.26 -32.04 -3.58
CA TYR A 399 18.05 -33.18 -3.15
C TYR A 399 18.63 -32.96 -1.75
N TYR A 400 18.95 -34.06 -1.07
CA TYR A 400 19.71 -34.01 0.17
C TYR A 400 21.20 -33.73 -0.15
N PRO A 401 21.80 -32.65 0.38
CA PRO A 401 23.23 -32.34 0.14
C PRO A 401 24.16 -33.50 0.51
N ASP A 402 23.80 -34.22 1.58
CA ASP A 402 24.59 -35.33 2.14
C ASP A 402 24.26 -36.70 1.50
N LEU A 403 23.19 -36.79 0.70
CA LEU A 403 22.73 -38.02 0.03
C LEU A 403 22.33 -37.72 -1.43
N PRO A 404 23.31 -37.48 -2.33
CA PRO A 404 23.04 -37.22 -3.74
C PRO A 404 22.31 -38.40 -4.39
N GLY A 405 21.12 -38.15 -4.94
CA GLY A 405 20.28 -39.16 -5.62
C GLY A 405 19.18 -39.79 -4.75
N ALA A 406 19.09 -39.44 -3.46
CA ALA A 406 17.92 -39.78 -2.66
C ALA A 406 16.76 -38.82 -2.97
N THR A 407 15.57 -39.36 -3.23
CA THR A 407 14.37 -38.58 -3.50
C THR A 407 13.83 -37.95 -2.22
N VAL A 408 13.43 -36.67 -2.30
CA VAL A 408 12.79 -35.97 -1.19
C VAL A 408 11.29 -36.21 -1.25
N TYR A 409 10.75 -36.90 -0.25
CA TYR A 409 9.31 -37.18 -0.21
C TYR A 409 8.51 -35.98 0.26
N ASP A 410 7.30 -35.85 -0.26
CA ASP A 410 6.29 -34.94 0.27
C ASP A 410 6.07 -35.22 1.76
N PHE A 411 5.97 -34.16 2.55
CA PHE A 411 5.77 -34.26 3.99
C PHE A 411 4.80 -33.19 4.50
N THR A 412 4.30 -33.38 5.72
CA THR A 412 3.49 -32.37 6.40
C THR A 412 4.26 -31.91 7.62
N ASP A 413 4.61 -30.62 7.64
CA ASP A 413 5.12 -29.99 8.84
C ASP A 413 3.96 -29.68 9.78
N ARG A 414 4.15 -30.02 11.06
CA ARG A 414 3.15 -29.83 12.11
C ARG A 414 3.76 -28.96 13.20
N GLU A 415 3.37 -27.70 13.21
CA GLU A 415 3.82 -26.74 14.19
C GLU A 415 2.77 -26.57 15.29
N ASN A 416 3.22 -26.69 16.54
CA ASN A 416 2.41 -26.36 17.70
C ASN A 416 3.13 -25.29 18.52
N SER A 417 2.65 -24.06 18.45
CA SER A 417 3.28 -22.92 19.12
C SER A 417 2.40 -22.37 20.24
N THR A 418 3.03 -22.17 21.40
CA THR A 418 2.47 -21.44 22.55
C THR A 418 3.19 -20.12 22.68
N MET A 419 2.44 -19.02 22.76
CA MET A 419 3.00 -17.68 22.93
C MET A 419 2.38 -17.00 24.15
N ILE A 420 3.23 -16.41 24.97
CA ILE A 420 2.84 -15.48 26.04
C ILE A 420 3.52 -14.14 25.74
N ASN A 421 2.73 -13.08 25.59
CA ASN A 421 3.23 -11.74 25.30
C ASN A 421 2.68 -10.75 26.33
N LEU A 422 3.57 -9.93 26.89
CA LEU A 422 3.22 -8.77 27.70
C LEU A 422 3.61 -7.51 26.92
N GLN A 423 2.63 -6.70 26.56
CA GLN A 423 2.81 -5.40 25.92
C GLN A 423 2.44 -4.28 26.89
N LEU A 424 3.26 -3.22 26.93
CA LEU A 424 3.04 -2.04 27.76
C LEU A 424 3.10 -0.81 26.85
N ASP A 425 1.96 -0.16 26.63
CA ASP A 425 1.85 1.04 25.80
C ASP A 425 1.61 2.28 26.67
N TYR A 426 2.39 3.33 26.46
CA TYR A 426 2.14 4.63 27.08
C TYR A 426 1.23 5.47 26.16
N LEU A 427 0.03 5.77 26.65
CA LEU A 427 -0.97 6.60 25.98
C LEU A 427 -0.64 8.07 26.26
N PHE A 428 -0.19 8.78 25.23
CA PHE A 428 0.11 10.23 25.27
C PHE A 428 -1.14 11.10 25.31
#